data_AF-A0A1W0WWZ4-F1
#
_entry.id   AF-A0A1W0WWZ4-F1
#
_cell.length_a   1.000
_cell.length_b   1.000
_cell.length_c   1.000
_cell.angle_alpha   90.00
_cell.angle_beta   90.00
_cell.angle_gamma   90.00
#
_symmetry.space_group_name_H-M   'P 1'
#
loop_
_entity.id
_entity.type
_entity.pdbx_description
1 polymer ?
#
loop_
_entity_poly.entity_id
_entity_poly.type
_entity_poly.pdbx_seq_one_letter_code
_entity_poly.pdbx_strand_id
1 'polypeptide(L)'
;MATTLPLLSTIIVMSSIYRVRSAVSPMETRVQIVTPGYLGPLMPSTIMLCGPAFVTGLRYLRLTYPHLNFSHSYLYDPKGVDSCVSFADDMVLLISKWLYRDRDPDQITVIMTPSCIDQRFFELNQLAAEWNILLMSSGDVLFHDKHLTPTWVRAGVYSNQHTSGAYNFFFALYNWTSVYIMEEFGPLLFYHTFGSYIMRRSRGIQFVYNRYNAPKTADKKFNFTNYLVDFKGRSRVMMFCGPSWSLRNLLVQAHSRNMTTDEYVYIAALPFPYERYGTFGPEAGDQDYDVIRAAYKSVLLFTAIDETLDPTANLSAFAPEWSRLFRTDPFYRNMDLREPPYLRFIPSLFRLKVVNETVSSIKNFDTLNSGAALARKFWNRTFQTTTGYISLDSYGDRKPMNSFACFDGAQFQVFLRSDPNAGDDYRWIKAKKLQWHGFHDQLPPNEPYCGYDGLKTRCHPKGSDGMNAALFAIAAGLFCSTALLLWHARRRYIRYDKAWYLLDSSQLRFSHGASFSHRSNLSVVFLRHSLF
;
A
#
# COMPACT_ATOMS: atom_id res chain seq x y z
N MET A 1 18.33 -41.41 -89.04
CA MET A 1 18.91 -42.51 -88.23
C MET A 1 19.67 -41.84 -87.09
N ALA A 2 19.01 -41.43 -86.00
CA ALA A 2 18.50 -42.29 -84.92
C ALA A 2 19.62 -43.08 -84.22
N THR A 3 20.36 -42.39 -83.34
CA THR A 3 21.15 -43.01 -82.27
C THR A 3 20.72 -42.37 -80.96
N THR A 4 19.92 -43.12 -80.23
CA THR A 4 19.34 -42.85 -78.91
C THR A 4 20.42 -42.94 -77.83
N LEU A 5 20.63 -41.87 -77.07
CA LEU A 5 21.32 -41.87 -75.78
C LEU A 5 20.28 -41.70 -74.66
N PRO A 6 20.36 -42.48 -73.56
CA PRO A 6 19.33 -42.48 -72.53
C PRO A 6 19.52 -41.30 -71.56
N LEU A 7 18.38 -40.69 -71.19
CA LEU A 7 18.22 -39.78 -70.07
C LEU A 7 18.58 -40.49 -68.76
N LEU A 8 19.69 -40.10 -68.14
CA LEU A 8 19.96 -40.38 -66.73
C LEU A 8 19.21 -39.36 -65.88
N SER A 9 18.00 -39.74 -65.47
CA SER A 9 17.23 -39.08 -64.42
C SER A 9 17.95 -39.25 -63.09
N THR A 10 18.54 -38.17 -62.57
CA THR A 10 19.05 -38.13 -61.20
C THR A 10 17.86 -38.11 -60.24
N ILE A 11 17.52 -39.29 -59.71
CA ILE A 11 16.58 -39.44 -58.60
C ILE A 11 17.27 -38.86 -57.37
N ILE A 12 16.84 -37.67 -56.94
CA ILE A 12 17.11 -37.16 -55.59
C ILE A 12 16.31 -38.04 -54.64
N VAL A 13 16.97 -39.03 -54.05
CA VAL A 13 16.43 -39.76 -52.90
C VAL A 13 16.43 -38.79 -51.73
N MET A 14 15.29 -38.10 -51.52
CA MET A 14 14.98 -37.53 -50.22
C MET A 14 14.97 -38.67 -49.22
N SER A 15 16.02 -38.78 -48.42
CA SER A 15 16.05 -39.62 -47.23
C SER A 15 15.06 -39.04 -46.23
N SER A 16 13.79 -39.43 -46.36
CA SER A 16 12.81 -39.29 -45.30
C SER A 16 13.31 -40.11 -44.12
N ILE A 17 13.87 -39.44 -43.11
CA ILE A 17 14.12 -40.03 -41.80
C ILE A 17 12.74 -40.31 -41.20
N TYR A 18 12.17 -41.47 -41.52
CA TYR A 18 11.10 -42.04 -40.73
C TYR A 18 11.70 -42.41 -39.38
N ARG A 19 11.60 -41.50 -38.41
CA ARG A 19 11.72 -41.85 -36.99
C ARG A 19 10.57 -42.80 -36.68
N VAL A 20 10.85 -44.09 -36.76
CA VAL A 20 10.03 -45.12 -36.13
C VAL A 20 10.04 -44.80 -34.63
N ARG A 21 8.95 -44.23 -34.13
CA ARG A 21 8.70 -44.15 -32.69
C ARG A 21 8.54 -45.59 -32.20
N SER A 22 9.62 -46.17 -31.68
CA SER A 22 9.54 -47.41 -30.93
C SER A 22 8.59 -47.21 -29.74
N ALA A 23 7.95 -48.30 -29.35
CA ALA A 23 6.98 -48.42 -28.27
C ALA A 23 7.19 -47.42 -27.12
N VAL A 24 6.10 -46.73 -26.79
CA VAL A 24 5.93 -45.77 -25.71
C VAL A 24 6.43 -46.38 -24.40
N SER A 25 7.65 -46.02 -24.00
CA SER A 25 7.94 -45.79 -22.58
C SER A 25 6.97 -44.69 -22.13
N PRO A 26 6.34 -44.77 -20.93
CA PRO A 26 5.54 -43.65 -20.45
C PRO A 26 6.40 -42.40 -20.55
N MET A 27 5.93 -41.41 -21.30
CA MET A 27 6.64 -40.17 -21.54
C MET A 27 6.91 -39.58 -20.15
N GLU A 28 8.16 -39.59 -19.71
CA GLU A 28 8.54 -39.04 -18.41
C GLU A 28 8.24 -37.55 -18.48
N THR A 29 7.18 -37.10 -17.79
CA THR A 29 6.76 -35.71 -17.84
C THR A 29 7.83 -34.87 -17.13
N ARG A 30 8.55 -34.06 -17.90
CA ARG A 30 9.63 -33.19 -17.43
C ARG A 30 9.09 -31.80 -17.10
N VAL A 31 9.39 -31.32 -15.91
CA VAL A 31 8.99 -30.00 -15.40
C VAL A 31 10.23 -29.20 -15.07
N GLN A 32 10.39 -28.06 -15.71
CA GLN A 32 11.46 -27.10 -15.42
C GLN A 32 10.91 -25.91 -14.64
N ILE A 33 11.50 -25.68 -13.47
CA ILE A 33 11.18 -24.56 -12.60
C ILE A 33 12.30 -23.53 -12.72
N VAL A 34 11.93 -22.28 -12.94
CA VAL A 34 12.88 -21.17 -12.98
C VAL A 34 12.55 -20.15 -11.91
N THR A 35 13.57 -19.69 -11.19
CA THR A 35 13.42 -18.74 -10.09
C THR A 35 14.25 -17.49 -10.32
N PRO A 36 13.66 -16.45 -10.95
CA PRO A 36 14.30 -15.15 -11.01
C PRO A 36 14.28 -14.48 -9.64
N GLY A 37 15.42 -13.96 -9.22
CA GLY A 37 15.61 -13.24 -7.95
C GLY A 37 17.01 -12.63 -7.85
N TYR A 38 17.36 -12.13 -6.68
CA TYR A 38 18.63 -11.44 -6.44
C TYR A 38 19.32 -11.90 -5.15
N LEU A 39 20.61 -11.59 -5.06
CA LEU A 39 21.50 -11.87 -3.94
C LEU A 39 21.86 -10.55 -3.25
N GLY A 40 20.94 -10.02 -2.43
CA GLY A 40 21.10 -8.75 -1.70
C GLY A 40 20.99 -8.90 -0.19
N PRO A 41 20.95 -7.80 0.60
CA PRO A 41 20.71 -7.87 2.05
C PRO A 41 19.51 -8.77 2.35
N LEU A 42 19.62 -9.61 3.39
CA LEU A 42 18.62 -10.63 3.70
C LEU A 42 17.23 -10.00 3.88
N MET A 43 16.37 -10.23 2.91
CA MET A 43 14.97 -9.81 2.92
C MET A 43 14.08 -10.98 2.51
N PRO A 44 12.79 -10.96 2.91
CA PRO A 44 11.78 -11.90 2.44
C PRO A 44 11.78 -12.13 0.92
N SER A 45 12.14 -11.12 0.13
CA SER A 45 12.18 -11.17 -1.33
C SER A 45 13.46 -11.79 -1.93
N THR A 46 14.47 -12.15 -1.12
CA THR A 46 15.77 -12.63 -1.63
C THR A 46 15.80 -14.13 -1.89
N ILE A 47 16.62 -14.54 -2.87
CA ILE A 47 16.92 -15.97 -3.05
C ILE A 47 17.63 -16.53 -1.82
N MET A 48 18.46 -15.73 -1.15
CA MET A 48 19.26 -16.20 -0.03
C MET A 48 18.40 -16.65 1.16
N LEU A 49 17.31 -15.94 1.44
CA LEU A 49 16.38 -16.33 2.49
C LEU A 49 15.41 -17.45 2.06
N CYS A 50 14.92 -17.42 0.81
CA CYS A 50 13.95 -18.41 0.32
C CYS A 50 14.58 -19.71 -0.21
N GLY A 51 15.87 -19.73 -0.50
CA GLY A 51 16.55 -20.82 -1.21
C GLY A 51 16.51 -22.18 -0.51
N PRO A 52 16.72 -22.28 0.82
CA PRO A 52 16.56 -23.53 1.55
C PRO A 52 15.19 -24.18 1.36
N ALA A 53 14.13 -23.38 1.16
CA ALA A 53 12.79 -23.88 0.83
C ALA A 53 12.78 -24.60 -0.51
N PHE A 54 13.32 -23.97 -1.55
CA PHE A 54 13.29 -24.52 -2.89
C PHE A 54 14.05 -25.85 -2.95
N VAL A 55 15.21 -25.93 -2.28
CA VAL A 55 16.01 -27.16 -2.20
C VAL A 55 15.22 -28.30 -1.53
N THR A 56 14.66 -28.03 -0.35
CA THR A 56 13.90 -29.05 0.39
C THR A 56 12.61 -29.44 -0.31
N GLY A 57 11.95 -28.50 -0.99
CA GLY A 57 10.72 -28.73 -1.75
C GLY A 57 10.96 -29.55 -3.01
N LEU A 58 12.04 -29.26 -3.74
CA LEU A 58 12.44 -30.04 -4.90
C LEU A 58 12.81 -31.48 -4.50
N ARG A 59 13.51 -31.65 -3.36
CA ARG A 59 13.81 -32.97 -2.80
C ARG A 59 12.51 -33.73 -2.47
N TYR A 60 11.55 -33.07 -1.81
CA TYR A 60 10.24 -33.66 -1.51
C TYR A 60 9.49 -34.07 -2.78
N LEU A 61 9.46 -33.21 -3.80
CA LEU A 61 8.80 -33.50 -5.07
C LEU A 61 9.36 -34.75 -5.76
N ARG A 62 10.69 -34.82 -5.89
CA ARG A 62 11.37 -35.97 -6.52
C ARG A 62 11.12 -37.28 -5.78
N LEU A 63 11.05 -37.24 -4.45
CA LEU A 63 10.76 -38.43 -3.62
C LEU A 63 9.29 -38.86 -3.71
N THR A 64 8.37 -37.89 -3.71
CA THR A 64 6.93 -38.19 -3.65
C THR A 64 6.37 -38.56 -5.02
N TYR A 65 6.97 -38.04 -6.10
CA TYR A 65 6.47 -38.19 -7.47
C TYR A 65 7.58 -38.66 -8.42
N PRO A 66 8.03 -39.92 -8.29
CA PRO A 66 9.15 -40.45 -9.07
C PRO A 66 8.86 -40.57 -10.58
N HIS A 67 7.61 -40.39 -11.00
CA HIS A 67 7.18 -40.41 -12.40
C HIS A 67 7.30 -39.03 -13.09
N LEU A 68 7.62 -37.97 -12.34
CA LEU A 68 7.85 -36.63 -12.85
C LEU A 68 9.31 -36.25 -12.64
N ASN A 69 9.92 -35.65 -13.66
CA ASN A 69 11.31 -35.22 -13.58
C ASN A 69 11.38 -33.71 -13.40
N PHE A 70 11.84 -33.27 -12.22
CA PHE A 70 11.92 -31.85 -11.89
C PHE A 70 13.34 -31.31 -12.00
N SER A 71 13.51 -30.24 -12.79
CA SER A 71 14.71 -29.40 -12.80
C SER A 71 14.41 -28.03 -12.19
N HIS A 72 15.43 -27.39 -11.60
CA HIS A 72 15.30 -26.07 -10.98
C HIS A 72 16.55 -25.23 -11.22
N SER A 73 16.36 -23.98 -11.66
CA SER A 73 17.43 -23.02 -11.90
C SER A 73 17.10 -21.66 -11.29
N TYR A 74 18.07 -21.05 -10.60
CA TYR A 74 17.99 -19.66 -10.19
C TYR A 74 18.47 -18.74 -11.32
N LEU A 75 17.74 -17.65 -11.59
CA LEU A 75 18.21 -16.56 -12.46
C LEU A 75 18.52 -15.35 -11.59
N TYR A 76 19.78 -14.97 -11.53
CA TYR A 76 20.27 -13.82 -10.79
C TYR A 76 21.51 -13.27 -11.48
N ASP A 77 21.82 -11.99 -11.28
CA ASP A 77 23.10 -11.43 -11.68
C ASP A 77 24.14 -11.63 -10.56
N PRO A 78 25.22 -12.38 -10.79
CA PRO A 78 26.28 -12.53 -9.80
C PRO A 78 27.09 -11.24 -9.56
N LYS A 79 27.02 -10.24 -10.45
CA LYS A 79 27.89 -9.06 -10.45
C LYS A 79 27.31 -7.75 -9.90
N GLY A 80 26.00 -7.61 -9.69
CA GLY A 80 25.53 -6.24 -9.38
C GLY A 80 24.10 -5.98 -8.94
N VAL A 81 23.24 -7.00 -8.80
CA VAL A 81 21.89 -6.76 -8.29
C VAL A 81 21.85 -7.05 -6.80
N ASP A 82 22.09 -6.01 -6.00
CA ASP A 82 22.10 -6.08 -4.53
C ASP A 82 20.79 -5.61 -3.89
N SER A 83 19.85 -5.09 -4.68
CA SER A 83 18.59 -4.56 -4.17
C SER A 83 17.38 -5.09 -4.92
N CYS A 84 16.24 -5.09 -4.23
CA CYS A 84 14.93 -5.44 -4.77
C CYS A 84 14.57 -4.55 -5.98
N VAL A 85 14.93 -3.26 -5.93
CA VAL A 85 14.64 -2.27 -6.98
C VAL A 85 15.48 -2.56 -8.22
N SER A 86 16.81 -2.66 -8.05
CA SER A 86 17.72 -2.98 -9.16
C SER A 86 17.36 -4.31 -9.82
N PHE A 87 16.91 -5.29 -9.01
CA PHE A 87 16.45 -6.58 -9.54
C PHE A 87 15.23 -6.42 -10.43
N ALA A 88 14.29 -5.59 -10.02
CA ALA A 88 13.06 -5.39 -10.76
C ALA A 88 13.34 -4.75 -12.14
N ASP A 89 14.34 -3.88 -12.24
CA ASP A 89 14.79 -3.30 -13.51
C ASP A 89 15.42 -4.35 -14.45
N ASP A 90 16.22 -5.28 -13.93
CA ASP A 90 16.92 -6.30 -14.73
C ASP A 90 16.10 -7.57 -14.99
N MET A 91 15.02 -7.79 -14.23
CA MET A 91 14.23 -9.02 -14.21
C MET A 91 13.74 -9.43 -15.60
N VAL A 92 13.21 -8.48 -16.38
CA VAL A 92 12.70 -8.72 -17.74
C VAL A 92 13.81 -9.24 -18.66
N LEU A 93 14.99 -8.64 -18.58
CA LEU A 93 16.14 -9.03 -19.39
C LEU A 93 16.64 -10.42 -19.02
N LEU A 94 16.77 -10.70 -17.71
CA LEU A 94 17.24 -11.98 -17.20
C LEU A 94 16.35 -13.13 -17.65
N ILE A 95 15.03 -13.00 -17.46
CA ILE A 95 14.11 -14.08 -17.79
C ILE A 95 13.93 -14.26 -19.29
N SER A 96 13.93 -13.17 -20.06
CA SER A 96 13.83 -13.25 -21.53
C SER A 96 15.07 -13.93 -22.12
N LYS A 97 16.27 -13.61 -21.64
CA LYS A 97 17.51 -14.27 -22.08
C LYS A 97 17.42 -15.78 -21.86
N TRP A 98 17.02 -16.20 -20.66
CA TRP A 98 16.86 -17.61 -20.33
C TRP A 98 15.79 -18.28 -21.21
N LEU A 99 14.63 -17.65 -21.39
CA LEU A 99 13.52 -18.21 -22.17
C LEU A 99 13.88 -18.49 -23.63
N TYR A 100 14.63 -17.58 -24.26
CA TYR A 100 14.98 -17.68 -25.68
C TYR A 100 16.29 -18.43 -25.96
N ARG A 101 17.17 -18.62 -24.96
CA ARG A 101 18.47 -19.29 -25.13
C ARG A 101 18.57 -20.65 -24.46
N ASP A 102 18.05 -20.77 -23.25
CA ASP A 102 18.38 -21.88 -22.35
C ASP A 102 17.19 -22.79 -22.03
N ARG A 103 15.95 -22.30 -22.21
CA ARG A 103 14.73 -23.10 -22.00
C ARG A 103 14.68 -24.30 -22.95
N ASP A 104 14.35 -25.47 -22.40
CA ASP A 104 13.90 -26.62 -23.18
C ASP A 104 12.39 -26.48 -23.45
N PRO A 105 11.96 -26.26 -24.71
CA PRO A 105 10.54 -26.10 -25.04
C PRO A 105 9.75 -27.41 -24.92
N ASP A 106 10.41 -28.57 -24.81
CA ASP A 106 9.77 -29.87 -24.63
C ASP A 106 9.46 -30.16 -23.14
N GLN A 107 9.78 -29.23 -22.23
CA GLN A 107 9.50 -29.34 -20.80
C GLN A 107 8.43 -28.34 -20.36
N ILE A 108 7.58 -28.76 -19.41
CA ILE A 108 6.60 -27.88 -18.78
C ILE A 108 7.36 -26.80 -18.00
N THR A 109 7.11 -25.54 -18.32
CA THR A 109 7.79 -24.42 -17.68
C THR A 109 6.95 -23.80 -16.57
N VAL A 110 7.55 -23.59 -15.41
CA VAL A 110 6.95 -22.85 -14.29
C VAL A 110 7.91 -21.78 -13.79
N ILE A 111 7.43 -20.54 -13.71
CA ILE A 111 8.19 -19.42 -13.12
C ILE A 111 7.78 -19.29 -11.66
N MET A 112 8.73 -19.42 -10.73
CA MET A 112 8.50 -19.25 -9.30
C MET A 112 9.44 -18.22 -8.73
N THR A 113 8.94 -17.10 -8.23
CA THR A 113 9.82 -16.00 -7.78
C THR A 113 9.46 -15.54 -6.36
N PRO A 114 10.45 -15.29 -5.48
CA PRO A 114 10.21 -14.71 -4.16
C PRO A 114 9.61 -13.27 -4.24
N SER A 115 9.59 -12.67 -5.44
CA SER A 115 8.99 -11.37 -5.77
C SER A 115 9.60 -10.17 -5.06
N CYS A 116 9.62 -9.04 -5.75
CA CYS A 116 9.84 -7.74 -5.14
C CYS A 116 8.50 -7.00 -4.96
N ILE A 117 8.47 -5.95 -4.13
CA ILE A 117 7.28 -5.08 -3.93
C ILE A 117 7.20 -4.01 -5.05
N ASP A 118 8.11 -4.05 -6.02
CA ASP A 118 8.19 -3.04 -7.07
C ASP A 118 7.09 -3.19 -8.13
N GLN A 119 6.61 -2.05 -8.67
CA GLN A 119 5.65 -2.00 -9.77
C GLN A 119 6.14 -2.74 -11.00
N ARG A 120 7.47 -2.81 -11.20
CA ARG A 120 8.15 -3.55 -12.27
C ARG A 120 7.87 -5.06 -12.25
N PHE A 121 7.36 -5.59 -11.15
CA PHE A 121 6.92 -6.98 -11.09
C PHE A 121 5.73 -7.24 -12.04
N PHE A 122 4.94 -6.20 -12.36
CA PHE A 122 3.85 -6.26 -13.33
C PHE A 122 4.32 -6.76 -14.70
N GLU A 123 5.46 -6.27 -15.17
CA GLU A 123 6.03 -6.60 -16.47
C GLU A 123 6.32 -8.11 -16.58
N LEU A 124 6.80 -8.76 -15.50
CA LEU A 124 6.95 -10.22 -15.49
C LEU A 124 5.61 -10.95 -15.59
N ASN A 125 4.57 -10.43 -14.94
CA ASN A 125 3.24 -11.02 -15.04
C ASN A 125 2.71 -10.96 -16.47
N GLN A 126 2.82 -9.80 -17.12
CA GLN A 126 2.40 -9.63 -18.51
C GLN A 126 3.20 -10.55 -19.44
N LEU A 127 4.52 -10.65 -19.26
CA LEU A 127 5.33 -11.57 -20.05
C LEU A 127 4.92 -13.03 -19.82
N ALA A 128 4.68 -13.44 -18.58
CA ALA A 128 4.21 -14.79 -18.28
C ALA A 128 2.82 -15.07 -18.86
N ALA A 129 1.93 -14.08 -18.91
CA ALA A 129 0.63 -14.18 -19.57
C ALA A 129 0.77 -14.36 -21.08
N GLU A 130 1.57 -13.52 -21.74
CA GLU A 130 1.84 -13.59 -23.19
C GLU A 130 2.54 -14.89 -23.60
N TRP A 131 3.47 -15.37 -22.78
CA TRP A 131 4.14 -16.66 -23.00
C TRP A 131 3.27 -17.86 -22.61
N ASN A 132 2.10 -17.62 -22.02
CA ASN A 132 1.22 -18.62 -21.43
C ASN A 132 1.96 -19.58 -20.47
N ILE A 133 2.81 -19.04 -19.60
CA ILE A 133 3.60 -19.78 -18.61
C ILE A 133 3.04 -19.51 -17.22
N LEU A 134 2.88 -20.57 -16.40
CA LEU A 134 2.44 -20.43 -15.02
C LEU A 134 3.44 -19.59 -14.22
N LEU A 135 2.97 -18.48 -13.66
CA LEU A 135 3.73 -17.62 -12.76
C LEU A 135 3.24 -17.75 -11.32
N MET A 136 4.15 -18.11 -10.41
CA MET A 136 3.88 -18.19 -8.99
C MET A 136 4.72 -17.20 -8.19
N SER A 137 4.06 -16.27 -7.51
CA SER A 137 4.70 -15.23 -6.70
C SER A 137 4.38 -15.36 -5.21
N SER A 138 5.24 -14.78 -4.37
CA SER A 138 4.91 -14.47 -2.96
C SER A 138 4.43 -13.03 -2.78
N GLY A 139 4.82 -12.13 -3.67
CA GLY A 139 4.37 -10.74 -3.71
C GLY A 139 3.15 -10.55 -4.61
N ASP A 140 2.47 -9.44 -4.40
CA ASP A 140 1.38 -8.95 -5.24
C ASP A 140 1.96 -8.21 -6.46
N VAL A 141 1.26 -8.26 -7.59
CA VAL A 141 1.72 -7.79 -8.90
C VAL A 141 0.74 -6.81 -9.51
N LEU A 142 -0.56 -7.04 -9.28
CA LEU A 142 -1.65 -6.15 -9.66
C LEU A 142 -2.97 -6.58 -9.02
N PHE A 143 -3.93 -5.67 -9.00
CA PHE A 143 -5.33 -5.90 -8.65
C PHE A 143 -5.85 -7.16 -9.34
N HIS A 144 -6.72 -7.94 -8.65
CA HIS A 144 -7.35 -9.22 -9.02
C HIS A 144 -8.06 -9.26 -10.41
N ASP A 145 -7.41 -8.81 -11.48
CA ASP A 145 -7.90 -8.82 -12.84
C ASP A 145 -7.28 -9.99 -13.59
N LYS A 146 -8.07 -11.06 -13.72
CA LYS A 146 -7.67 -12.28 -14.42
C LYS A 146 -7.74 -12.17 -15.93
N HIS A 147 -8.28 -11.08 -16.49
CA HIS A 147 -8.12 -10.79 -17.91
C HIS A 147 -6.67 -10.41 -18.21
N LEU A 148 -6.03 -9.64 -17.31
CA LEU A 148 -4.63 -9.24 -17.44
C LEU A 148 -3.66 -10.31 -16.92
N THR A 149 -4.05 -11.05 -15.87
CA THR A 149 -3.15 -11.98 -15.16
C THR A 149 -3.61 -13.45 -15.20
N PRO A 150 -3.95 -14.02 -16.38
CA PRO A 150 -4.62 -15.32 -16.48
C PRO A 150 -3.75 -16.51 -16.06
N THR A 151 -2.43 -16.38 -16.11
CA THR A 151 -1.46 -17.43 -15.76
C THR A 151 -0.92 -17.32 -14.34
N TRP A 152 -1.41 -16.36 -13.56
CA TRP A 152 -0.81 -16.00 -12.28
C TRP A 152 -1.53 -16.61 -11.08
N VAL A 153 -0.72 -17.09 -10.12
CA VAL A 153 -1.14 -17.60 -8.82
C VAL A 153 -0.25 -17.01 -7.72
N ARG A 154 -0.84 -16.54 -6.63
CA ARG A 154 -0.12 -16.02 -5.45
C ARG A 154 -0.27 -16.97 -4.27
N ALA A 155 0.79 -17.72 -3.99
CA ALA A 155 0.83 -18.63 -2.83
C ALA A 155 1.40 -17.97 -1.56
N GLY A 156 1.92 -16.75 -1.68
CA GLY A 156 2.41 -15.96 -0.54
C GLY A 156 1.30 -15.63 0.45
N VAL A 157 1.63 -15.39 1.72
CA VAL A 157 0.60 -15.13 2.76
C VAL A 157 0.17 -13.66 2.80
N TYR A 158 0.99 -12.76 2.26
CA TYR A 158 0.70 -11.34 2.17
C TYR A 158 0.03 -10.98 0.82
N SER A 159 -1.13 -10.32 0.89
CA SER A 159 -1.89 -9.78 -0.25
C SER A 159 -2.15 -8.30 -0.02
N ASN A 160 -1.81 -7.42 -0.98
CA ASN A 160 -2.22 -6.02 -0.86
C ASN A 160 -3.74 -5.90 -1.00
N GLN A 161 -4.39 -6.72 -1.85
CA GLN A 161 -5.85 -6.72 -2.00
C GLN A 161 -6.55 -7.05 -0.68
N HIS A 162 -6.24 -8.19 -0.07
CA HIS A 162 -6.92 -8.55 1.18
C HIS A 162 -6.56 -7.60 2.32
N THR A 163 -5.33 -7.09 2.36
CA THR A 163 -4.94 -6.07 3.35
C THR A 163 -5.76 -4.80 3.17
N SER A 164 -5.90 -4.28 1.94
CA SER A 164 -6.78 -3.12 1.69
C SER A 164 -8.24 -3.41 2.07
N GLY A 165 -8.74 -4.61 1.78
CA GLY A 165 -10.07 -5.05 2.21
C GLY A 165 -10.22 -5.05 3.74
N ALA A 166 -9.18 -5.51 4.43
CA ALA A 166 -9.10 -5.55 5.89
C ALA A 166 -9.24 -4.16 6.52
N TYR A 167 -8.48 -3.18 6.03
CA TYR A 167 -8.57 -1.79 6.49
C TYR A 167 -9.90 -1.14 6.09
N ASN A 168 -10.37 -1.33 4.86
CA ASN A 168 -11.64 -0.76 4.41
C ASN A 168 -12.82 -1.23 5.27
N PHE A 169 -12.89 -2.54 5.54
CA PHE A 169 -13.94 -3.10 6.39
C PHE A 169 -13.79 -2.62 7.84
N PHE A 170 -12.55 -2.48 8.32
CA PHE A 170 -12.28 -1.96 9.66
C PHE A 170 -12.71 -0.49 9.80
N PHE A 171 -12.40 0.37 8.83
CA PHE A 171 -12.81 1.77 8.83
C PHE A 171 -14.34 1.90 8.77
N ALA A 172 -15.00 1.08 7.95
CA ALA A 172 -16.46 1.03 7.88
C ALA A 172 -17.09 0.56 9.19
N LEU A 173 -16.49 -0.43 9.87
CA LEU A 173 -16.98 -0.95 11.15
C LEU A 173 -17.07 0.13 12.24
N TYR A 174 -16.18 1.12 12.21
CA TYR A 174 -16.13 2.23 13.17
C TYR A 174 -16.61 3.57 12.59
N ASN A 175 -17.22 3.56 11.39
CA ASN A 175 -17.71 4.76 10.69
C ASN A 175 -16.64 5.86 10.53
N TRP A 176 -15.39 5.48 10.32
CA TRP A 176 -14.31 6.45 10.16
C TRP A 176 -14.26 6.99 8.73
N THR A 177 -14.22 8.32 8.62
CA THR A 177 -14.26 9.06 7.36
C THR A 177 -12.99 9.84 7.06
N SER A 178 -12.05 9.92 8.00
CA SER A 178 -10.76 10.57 7.86
C SER A 178 -9.65 9.78 8.53
N VAL A 179 -8.54 9.56 7.84
CA VAL A 179 -7.38 8.80 8.34
C VAL A 179 -6.09 9.52 7.97
N TYR A 180 -5.18 9.66 8.92
CA TYR A 180 -3.86 10.25 8.72
C TYR A 180 -2.84 9.14 8.47
N ILE A 181 -2.16 9.13 7.34
CA ILE A 181 -1.13 8.14 7.01
C ILE A 181 0.24 8.76 7.22
N MET A 182 1.07 8.11 8.03
CA MET A 182 2.47 8.48 8.21
C MET A 182 3.35 7.29 7.83
N GLU A 183 4.14 7.45 6.77
CA GLU A 183 4.94 6.39 6.17
C GLU A 183 6.44 6.67 6.27
N GLU A 184 7.19 5.68 6.77
CA GLU A 184 8.65 5.74 6.79
C GLU A 184 9.25 5.20 5.49
N PHE A 185 10.10 6.01 4.87
CA PHE A 185 10.96 5.62 3.76
C PHE A 185 12.35 5.26 4.29
N GLY A 186 12.59 3.96 4.47
CA GLY A 186 13.83 3.42 5.05
C GLY A 186 14.25 2.08 4.43
N PRO A 187 15.12 1.29 5.08
CA PRO A 187 15.57 0.00 4.54
C PRO A 187 14.48 -1.08 4.52
N LEU A 188 13.37 -0.88 5.24
CA LEU A 188 12.27 -1.83 5.34
C LEU A 188 11.21 -1.57 4.27
N LEU A 189 11.42 -2.16 3.09
CA LEU A 189 10.60 -1.94 1.88
C LEU A 189 9.11 -2.20 2.06
N PHE A 190 8.70 -3.04 3.02
CA PHE A 190 7.29 -3.28 3.31
C PHE A 190 6.52 -1.97 3.52
N TYR A 191 7.11 -1.00 4.21
CA TYR A 191 6.42 0.24 4.56
C TYR A 191 6.28 1.21 3.39
N HIS A 192 7.10 1.11 2.33
CA HIS A 192 7.21 2.12 1.25
C HIS A 192 5.93 2.33 0.43
N THR A 193 5.05 1.34 0.41
CA THR A 193 3.85 1.37 -0.42
C THR A 193 2.60 0.94 0.33
N PHE A 194 2.75 0.43 1.55
CA PHE A 194 1.68 -0.14 2.36
C PHE A 194 0.51 0.83 2.51
N GLY A 195 0.79 2.06 2.96
CA GLY A 195 -0.27 3.05 3.17
C GLY A 195 -0.88 3.56 1.87
N SER A 196 -0.05 3.71 0.84
CA SER A 196 -0.52 4.16 -0.48
C SER A 196 -1.49 3.16 -1.14
N TYR A 197 -1.29 1.84 -0.94
CA TYR A 197 -2.18 0.81 -1.49
C TYR A 197 -3.56 0.84 -0.84
N ILE A 198 -3.60 0.97 0.50
CA ILE A 198 -4.86 1.09 1.25
C ILE A 198 -5.62 2.34 0.79
N MET A 199 -4.95 3.50 0.79
CA MET A 199 -5.52 4.77 0.35
C MET A 199 -6.15 4.70 -1.05
N ARG A 200 -5.45 4.12 -2.03
CA ARG A 200 -5.94 4.02 -3.42
C ARG A 200 -7.18 3.12 -3.56
N ARG A 201 -7.38 2.16 -2.67
CA ARG A 201 -8.51 1.22 -2.68
C ARG A 201 -9.66 1.62 -1.76
N SER A 202 -9.43 2.50 -0.81
CA SER A 202 -10.48 3.03 0.04
C SER A 202 -11.37 4.01 -0.72
N ARG A 203 -12.69 3.90 -0.54
CA ARG A 203 -13.68 4.85 -1.07
C ARG A 203 -14.41 5.52 0.08
N GLY A 204 -14.74 6.80 -0.06
CA GLY A 204 -15.50 7.54 0.95
C GLY A 204 -14.70 7.93 2.21
N ILE A 205 -13.37 7.76 2.20
CA ILE A 205 -12.48 8.11 3.30
C ILE A 205 -11.50 9.19 2.81
N GLN A 206 -11.36 10.26 3.57
CA GLN A 206 -10.40 11.32 3.33
C GLN A 206 -9.06 10.94 3.96
N PHE A 207 -8.01 10.85 3.14
CA PHE A 207 -6.67 10.56 3.62
C PHE A 207 -5.79 11.81 3.61
N VAL A 208 -4.98 11.95 4.64
CA VAL A 208 -3.82 12.84 4.64
C VAL A 208 -2.59 11.97 4.61
N TYR A 209 -1.81 12.03 3.53
CA TYR A 209 -0.69 11.13 3.31
C TYR A 209 0.64 11.89 3.46
N ASN A 210 1.45 11.45 4.42
CA ASN A 210 2.79 11.99 4.65
C ASN A 210 3.83 10.88 4.63
N ARG A 211 4.98 11.19 4.05
CA ARG A 211 6.16 10.31 4.01
C ARG A 211 7.36 11.05 4.58
N TYR A 212 8.18 10.36 5.34
CA TYR A 212 9.44 10.89 5.88
C TYR A 212 10.57 9.87 5.71
N ASN A 213 11.80 10.36 5.62
CA ASN A 213 12.97 9.48 5.51
C ASN A 213 13.38 8.98 6.90
N ALA A 214 13.70 7.69 6.98
CA ALA A 214 14.28 7.09 8.17
C ALA A 214 15.56 7.86 8.59
N PRO A 215 15.80 8.06 9.89
CA PRO A 215 17.03 8.69 10.36
C PRO A 215 18.27 7.93 9.87
N LYS A 216 19.29 8.67 9.41
CA LYS A 216 20.56 8.08 8.93
C LYS A 216 21.39 7.43 10.05
N THR A 217 21.12 7.79 11.30
CA THR A 217 21.86 7.32 12.48
C THR A 217 20.84 6.87 13.51
N ALA A 218 21.05 5.70 14.11
CA ALA A 218 20.12 5.10 15.08
C ALA A 218 19.83 6.03 16.28
N ASP A 219 20.82 6.82 16.71
CA ASP A 219 20.68 7.75 17.85
C ASP A 219 19.87 9.00 17.52
N LYS A 220 19.64 9.29 16.23
CA LYS A 220 18.95 10.52 15.82
C LYS A 220 17.45 10.28 15.74
N LYS A 221 16.71 10.75 16.75
CA LYS A 221 15.24 10.77 16.74
C LYS A 221 14.70 11.74 15.67
N PHE A 222 13.73 11.30 14.88
CA PHE A 222 12.99 12.17 13.95
C PHE A 222 12.01 13.08 14.71
N ASN A 223 11.88 14.34 14.32
CA ASN A 223 10.96 15.28 14.96
C ASN A 223 9.57 15.22 14.30
N PHE A 224 8.58 14.71 15.02
CA PHE A 224 7.20 14.56 14.57
C PHE A 224 6.31 15.76 14.93
N THR A 225 6.84 16.82 15.56
CA THR A 225 6.05 17.94 16.11
C THR A 225 5.06 18.53 15.10
N ASN A 226 5.51 18.89 13.90
CA ASN A 226 4.65 19.52 12.89
C ASN A 226 3.58 18.55 12.37
N TYR A 227 3.94 17.27 12.20
CA TYR A 227 3.00 16.22 11.78
C TYR A 227 1.94 15.95 12.85
N LEU A 228 2.30 15.98 14.13
CA LEU A 228 1.35 15.81 15.23
C LEU A 228 0.39 17.00 15.35
N VAL A 229 0.88 18.23 15.15
CA VAL A 229 0.01 19.42 15.09
C VAL A 229 -0.99 19.31 13.95
N ASP A 230 -0.53 18.95 12.75
CA ASP A 230 -1.39 18.75 11.58
C ASP A 230 -2.37 17.58 11.76
N PHE A 231 -1.91 16.45 12.31
CA PHE A 231 -2.73 15.29 12.64
C PHE A 231 -3.89 15.67 13.57
N LYS A 232 -3.61 16.39 14.66
CA LYS A 232 -4.63 16.88 15.60
C LYS A 232 -5.71 17.72 14.92
N GLY A 233 -5.37 18.47 13.88
CA GLY A 233 -6.31 19.31 13.12
C GLY A 233 -7.11 18.57 12.04
N ARG A 234 -6.81 17.30 11.75
CA ARG A 234 -7.40 16.59 10.59
C ARG A 234 -7.99 15.22 10.89
N SER A 235 -7.54 14.54 11.93
CA SER A 235 -8.07 13.23 12.32
C SER A 235 -7.77 12.91 13.79
N ARG A 236 -8.37 11.83 14.28
CA ARG A 236 -8.02 11.14 15.52
C ARG A 236 -7.45 9.74 15.27
N VAL A 237 -7.40 9.31 14.01
CA VAL A 237 -6.91 8.00 13.59
C VAL A 237 -5.68 8.19 12.71
N MET A 238 -4.53 7.72 13.17
CA MET A 238 -3.30 7.69 12.41
C MET A 238 -2.93 6.26 12.04
N MET A 239 -2.72 5.98 10.76
CA MET A 239 -2.06 4.76 10.30
C MET A 239 -0.56 5.02 10.18
N PHE A 240 0.22 4.38 11.06
CA PHE A 240 1.67 4.49 11.10
C PHE A 240 2.32 3.29 10.41
N CYS A 241 2.98 3.56 9.29
CA CYS A 241 3.68 2.57 8.47
C CYS A 241 5.19 2.72 8.71
N GLY A 242 5.69 2.11 9.77
CA GLY A 242 7.11 2.14 10.12
C GLY A 242 7.45 1.11 11.20
N PRO A 243 8.75 0.88 11.44
CA PRO A 243 9.23 -0.06 12.45
C PRO A 243 8.93 0.40 13.88
N SER A 244 9.09 -0.51 14.84
CA SER A 244 8.69 -0.25 16.22
C SER A 244 9.45 0.91 16.88
N TRP A 245 10.74 1.09 16.59
CA TRP A 245 11.54 2.19 17.15
C TRP A 245 11.06 3.57 16.68
N SER A 246 10.65 3.69 15.42
CA SER A 246 10.13 4.94 14.87
C SER A 246 8.72 5.23 15.42
N LEU A 247 7.90 4.20 15.62
CA LEU A 247 6.61 4.33 16.29
C LEU A 247 6.80 4.81 17.74
N ARG A 248 7.74 4.23 18.50
CA ARG A 248 8.05 4.69 19.87
C ARG A 248 8.42 6.15 19.90
N ASN A 249 9.31 6.59 19.01
CA ASN A 249 9.70 7.99 18.92
C ASN A 249 8.49 8.92 18.63
N LEU A 250 7.58 8.51 17.74
CA LEU A 250 6.33 9.25 17.50
C LEU A 250 5.45 9.28 18.75
N LEU A 251 5.24 8.14 19.41
CA LEU A 251 4.36 8.01 20.57
C LEU A 251 4.86 8.81 21.78
N VAL A 252 6.17 8.87 22.03
CA VAL A 252 6.74 9.72 23.09
C VAL A 252 6.42 11.19 22.82
N GLN A 253 6.59 11.64 21.59
CA GLN A 253 6.26 13.03 21.20
C GLN A 253 4.76 13.31 21.22
N ALA A 254 3.91 12.33 20.88
CA ALA A 254 2.46 12.41 21.00
C ALA A 254 2.01 12.47 22.46
N HIS A 255 2.61 11.66 23.33
CA HIS A 255 2.29 11.60 24.75
C HIS A 255 2.56 12.95 25.44
N SER A 256 3.71 13.57 25.16
CA SER A 256 4.04 14.92 25.66
C SER A 256 3.04 16.02 25.24
N ARG A 257 2.14 15.73 24.28
CA ARG A 257 1.12 16.63 23.75
C ARG A 257 -0.31 16.19 24.10
N ASN A 258 -0.46 15.23 25.02
CA ASN A 258 -1.75 14.63 25.38
C ASN A 258 -2.50 14.03 24.18
N MET A 259 -1.76 13.42 23.24
CA MET A 259 -2.31 12.79 22.04
C MET A 259 -2.26 11.25 22.10
N THR A 260 -2.12 10.69 23.30
CA THR A 260 -2.19 9.23 23.55
C THR A 260 -3.25 8.94 24.61
N THR A 261 -4.36 9.69 24.55
CA THR A 261 -5.56 9.46 25.34
C THR A 261 -6.46 8.44 24.64
N ASP A 262 -7.58 8.12 25.26
CA ASP A 262 -8.66 7.31 24.69
C ASP A 262 -9.30 7.92 23.44
N GLU A 263 -9.04 9.20 23.14
CA GLU A 263 -9.54 9.90 21.95
C GLU A 263 -8.68 9.72 20.69
N TYR A 264 -7.47 9.15 20.78
CA TYR A 264 -6.55 9.01 19.64
C TYR A 264 -6.21 7.55 19.37
N VAL A 265 -6.19 7.15 18.10
CA VAL A 265 -5.86 5.80 17.66
C VAL A 265 -4.65 5.82 16.74
N TYR A 266 -3.63 5.03 17.07
CA TYR A 266 -2.48 4.77 16.21
C TYR A 266 -2.53 3.33 15.71
N ILE A 267 -2.80 3.14 14.42
CA ILE A 267 -2.78 1.83 13.78
C ILE A 267 -1.36 1.56 13.27
N ALA A 268 -0.65 0.69 13.96
CA ALA A 268 0.69 0.25 13.58
C ALA A 268 0.61 -0.99 12.68
N ALA A 269 1.34 -0.99 11.56
CA ALA A 269 1.42 -2.14 10.68
C ALA A 269 2.64 -3.02 10.99
N LEU A 270 2.40 -4.29 11.27
CA LEU A 270 3.42 -5.32 11.43
C LEU A 270 3.24 -6.35 10.29
N PRO A 271 4.24 -6.58 9.43
CA PRO A 271 4.14 -7.59 8.37
C PRO A 271 3.92 -8.97 8.96
N PHE A 272 4.79 -9.32 9.90
CA PHE A 272 4.84 -10.55 10.66
C PHE A 272 5.85 -10.36 11.81
N PRO A 273 5.76 -11.14 12.90
CA PRO A 273 6.71 -11.06 14.00
C PRO A 273 8.13 -11.46 13.56
N TYR A 274 9.00 -10.47 13.37
CA TYR A 274 10.40 -10.67 13.01
C TYR A 274 11.27 -9.54 13.55
N GLU A 275 12.46 -9.91 14.05
CA GLU A 275 13.38 -9.03 14.79
C GLU A 275 13.71 -7.74 14.03
N ARG A 276 13.82 -7.82 12.69
CA ARG A 276 14.13 -6.67 11.83
C ARG A 276 13.08 -5.56 11.88
N TYR A 277 11.82 -5.85 12.23
CA TYR A 277 10.78 -4.83 12.41
C TYR A 277 10.75 -4.24 13.83
N GLY A 278 11.57 -4.80 14.72
CA GLY A 278 11.58 -4.52 16.15
C GLY A 278 10.39 -5.12 16.88
N THR A 279 10.46 -5.10 18.21
CA THR A 279 9.35 -5.56 19.05
C THR A 279 8.32 -4.46 19.16
N PHE A 280 7.05 -4.73 18.87
CA PHE A 280 5.99 -3.75 19.12
C PHE A 280 5.52 -3.87 20.56
N GLY A 281 5.75 -2.84 21.35
CA GLY A 281 5.43 -2.78 22.79
C GLY A 281 6.52 -2.05 23.57
N PRO A 282 6.35 -1.87 24.89
CA PRO A 282 7.41 -1.34 25.75
C PRO A 282 8.51 -2.40 25.99
N GLU A 283 9.79 -2.01 25.91
CA GLU A 283 10.94 -2.88 26.16
C GLU A 283 11.65 -2.48 27.45
N ALA A 284 12.14 -3.44 28.25
CA ALA A 284 12.73 -3.17 29.57
C ALA A 284 13.94 -2.21 29.56
N GLY A 285 14.59 -2.01 28.40
CA GLY A 285 15.70 -1.06 28.21
C GLY A 285 15.28 0.33 27.72
N ASP A 286 13.98 0.60 27.56
CA ASP A 286 13.49 1.90 27.11
C ASP A 286 13.74 2.98 28.18
N GLN A 287 14.39 4.10 27.79
CA GLN A 287 14.60 5.25 28.68
C GLN A 287 13.28 5.85 29.20
N ASP A 288 12.25 5.85 28.36
CA ASP A 288 10.92 6.42 28.64
C ASP A 288 9.88 5.30 28.85
N TYR A 289 10.26 4.21 29.52
CA TYR A 289 9.46 2.97 29.58
C TYR A 289 8.00 3.18 30.00
N ASP A 290 7.74 3.92 31.08
CA ASP A 290 6.37 4.15 31.57
C ASP A 290 5.55 5.01 30.62
N VAL A 291 6.18 6.02 30.00
CA VAL A 291 5.56 6.86 28.95
C VAL A 291 5.19 6.01 27.75
N ILE A 292 6.11 5.15 27.29
CA ILE A 292 5.88 4.25 26.16
C ILE A 292 4.76 3.27 26.50
N ARG A 293 4.83 2.60 27.65
CA ARG A 293 3.78 1.67 28.10
C ARG A 293 2.41 2.35 28.16
N ALA A 294 2.32 3.57 28.66
CA ALA A 294 1.09 4.34 28.68
C ALA A 294 0.60 4.70 27.27
N ALA A 295 1.50 5.18 26.40
CA ALA A 295 1.18 5.59 25.04
C ALA A 295 0.74 4.42 24.15
N TYR A 296 1.28 3.21 24.38
CA TYR A 296 0.89 2.00 23.63
C TYR A 296 -0.57 1.59 23.85
N LYS A 297 -1.25 2.07 24.91
CA LYS A 297 -2.69 1.86 25.09
C LYS A 297 -3.53 2.48 23.97
N SER A 298 -3.00 3.51 23.30
CA SER A 298 -3.61 4.14 22.11
C SER A 298 -3.22 3.46 20.80
N VAL A 299 -2.53 2.31 20.84
CA VAL A 299 -2.06 1.60 19.64
C VAL A 299 -2.93 0.38 19.34
N LEU A 300 -3.33 0.28 18.07
CA LEU A 300 -3.84 -0.94 17.47
C LEU A 300 -2.75 -1.54 16.60
N LEU A 301 -2.41 -2.80 16.84
CA LEU A 301 -1.43 -3.52 16.03
C LEU A 301 -2.16 -4.32 14.96
N PHE A 302 -1.98 -3.93 13.70
CA PHE A 302 -2.38 -4.73 12.55
C PHE A 302 -1.25 -5.69 12.19
N THR A 303 -1.49 -6.99 12.31
CA THR A 303 -0.55 -8.02 11.87
C THR A 303 -0.99 -8.54 10.51
N ALA A 304 -0.20 -8.30 9.46
CA ALA A 304 -0.56 -8.67 8.10
C ALA A 304 -0.54 -10.18 7.87
N ILE A 305 0.36 -10.89 8.55
CA ILE A 305 0.44 -12.36 8.61
C ILE A 305 0.44 -12.80 10.09
N ASP A 306 -0.75 -13.15 10.59
CA ASP A 306 -0.95 -13.78 11.89
C ASP A 306 -0.82 -15.30 11.74
N GLU A 307 0.38 -15.80 12.05
CA GLU A 307 0.70 -17.24 11.98
C GLU A 307 -0.18 -18.09 12.90
N THR A 308 -0.78 -17.52 13.95
CA THR A 308 -1.65 -18.28 14.86
C THR A 308 -2.94 -18.76 14.19
N LEU A 309 -3.27 -18.23 13.02
CA LEU A 309 -4.39 -18.65 12.17
C LEU A 309 -4.09 -19.90 11.33
N ASP A 310 -2.85 -20.40 11.26
CA ASP A 310 -2.51 -21.70 10.68
C ASP A 310 -1.87 -22.62 11.73
N PRO A 311 -2.67 -23.13 12.69
CA PRO A 311 -2.17 -24.00 13.75
C PRO A 311 -1.68 -25.35 13.21
N THR A 312 -2.05 -25.70 11.97
CA THR A 312 -1.64 -26.96 11.31
C THR A 312 -0.25 -26.89 10.70
N ALA A 313 0.37 -25.72 10.71
CA ALA A 313 1.66 -25.51 10.11
C ALA A 313 2.80 -26.15 10.91
N ASN A 314 3.20 -27.37 10.53
CA ASN A 314 4.37 -28.04 11.10
C ASN A 314 5.68 -27.52 10.49
N LEU A 315 5.96 -26.24 10.73
CA LEU A 315 7.21 -25.58 10.31
C LEU A 315 8.41 -26.05 11.13
N SER A 316 8.18 -26.52 12.36
CA SER A 316 9.21 -27.03 13.25
C SER A 316 9.90 -28.29 12.69
N ALA A 317 9.23 -29.07 11.84
CA ALA A 317 9.85 -30.23 11.17
C ALA A 317 10.92 -29.85 10.14
N PHE A 318 10.78 -28.72 9.44
CA PHE A 318 11.73 -28.26 8.42
C PHE A 318 12.76 -27.26 8.94
N ALA A 319 12.43 -26.61 10.06
CA ALA A 319 13.25 -25.62 10.74
C ALA A 319 14.74 -26.03 10.90
N PRO A 320 15.08 -27.24 11.37
CA PRO A 320 16.47 -27.66 11.53
C PRO A 320 17.23 -27.73 10.20
N GLU A 321 16.64 -28.35 9.17
CA GLU A 321 17.30 -28.52 7.87
C GLU A 321 17.46 -27.20 7.13
N TRP A 322 16.45 -26.33 7.17
CA TRP A 322 16.55 -24.98 6.63
C TRP A 322 17.60 -24.14 7.35
N SER A 323 17.65 -24.22 8.68
CA SER A 323 18.70 -23.56 9.46
C SER A 323 20.09 -24.06 9.07
N ARG A 324 20.23 -25.38 8.91
CA ARG A 324 21.49 -26.00 8.49
C ARG A 324 21.89 -25.49 7.10
N LEU A 325 21.02 -25.58 6.11
CA LEU A 325 21.30 -25.11 4.74
C LEU A 325 21.66 -23.62 4.73
N PHE A 326 20.86 -22.78 5.38
CA PHE A 326 21.09 -21.34 5.44
C PHE A 326 22.44 -20.96 6.07
N ARG A 327 22.93 -21.75 7.04
CA ARG A 327 24.19 -21.50 7.74
C ARG A 327 25.42 -22.14 7.09
N THR A 328 25.22 -23.19 6.29
CA THR A 328 26.33 -24.03 5.78
C THR A 328 26.56 -23.93 4.29
N ASP A 329 25.56 -23.51 3.51
CA ASP A 329 25.71 -23.35 2.07
C ASP A 329 26.26 -21.94 1.73
N PRO A 330 27.48 -21.83 1.17
CA PRO A 330 28.10 -20.55 0.85
C PRO A 330 27.26 -19.69 -0.11
N PHE A 331 26.36 -20.30 -0.89
CA PHE A 331 25.47 -19.59 -1.80
C PHE A 331 24.56 -18.60 -1.07
N TYR A 332 24.14 -18.90 0.16
CA TYR A 332 23.23 -18.04 0.93
C TYR A 332 23.90 -16.92 1.72
N ARG A 333 25.24 -16.83 1.69
CA ARG A 333 26.04 -15.74 2.27
C ARG A 333 25.73 -15.39 3.74
N ASN A 334 25.19 -16.32 4.54
CA ASN A 334 24.91 -16.15 5.98
C ASN A 334 25.90 -16.96 6.86
N MET A 335 27.15 -17.07 6.42
CA MET A 335 28.18 -17.87 7.12
C MET A 335 28.70 -17.19 8.39
N ASP A 336 28.45 -15.89 8.58
CA ASP A 336 28.80 -15.14 9.79
C ASP A 336 27.75 -15.25 10.92
N LEU A 337 26.66 -16.00 10.67
CA LEU A 337 25.59 -16.32 11.63
C LEU A 337 24.90 -15.09 12.26
N ARG A 338 25.02 -13.91 11.65
CA ARG A 338 24.49 -12.67 12.23
C ARG A 338 22.97 -12.56 12.15
N GLU A 339 22.35 -13.26 11.20
CA GLU A 339 20.91 -13.26 11.04
C GLU A 339 20.32 -14.65 11.38
N PRO A 340 19.35 -14.74 12.32
CA PRO A 340 18.67 -15.99 12.56
C PRO A 340 17.89 -16.39 11.31
N PRO A 341 17.94 -17.67 10.87
CA PRO A 341 17.11 -18.13 9.77
C PRO A 341 15.65 -17.87 10.15
N TYR A 342 14.93 -17.07 9.37
CA TYR A 342 13.51 -16.87 9.62
C TYR A 342 12.71 -17.99 8.97
N LEU A 343 12.70 -19.13 9.67
CA LEU A 343 12.15 -20.42 9.24
C LEU A 343 10.67 -20.35 8.86
N ARG A 344 9.94 -19.31 9.25
CA ARG A 344 8.49 -19.21 9.05
C ARG A 344 8.07 -18.47 7.78
N PHE A 345 8.98 -17.74 7.11
CA PHE A 345 8.78 -17.20 5.74
C PHE A 345 9.25 -18.15 4.64
N ILE A 346 10.06 -19.16 5.01
CA ILE A 346 10.53 -20.23 4.13
C ILE A 346 9.42 -21.15 3.53
N PRO A 347 8.12 -21.07 3.87
CA PRO A 347 7.11 -21.89 3.18
C PRO A 347 6.82 -21.51 1.71
N SER A 348 7.75 -20.89 0.99
CA SER A 348 7.80 -20.98 -0.47
C SER A 348 7.82 -22.45 -0.99
N LEU A 349 8.12 -23.44 -0.12
CA LEU A 349 7.91 -24.88 -0.31
C LEU A 349 6.57 -25.26 -0.95
N PHE A 350 5.53 -24.54 -0.55
CA PHE A 350 4.17 -24.90 -0.91
C PHE A 350 3.87 -24.74 -2.39
N ARG A 351 4.55 -23.82 -3.08
CA ARG A 351 4.39 -23.60 -4.52
C ARG A 351 4.64 -24.88 -5.31
N LEU A 352 5.65 -25.63 -4.89
CA LEU A 352 6.12 -26.85 -5.54
C LEU A 352 5.12 -28.00 -5.36
N LYS A 353 4.62 -28.24 -4.14
CA LYS A 353 3.63 -29.31 -3.88
C LYS A 353 2.32 -29.08 -4.64
N VAL A 354 1.85 -27.83 -4.71
CA VAL A 354 0.59 -27.48 -5.38
C VAL A 354 0.69 -27.57 -6.91
N VAL A 355 1.84 -27.17 -7.48
CA VAL A 355 2.15 -27.44 -8.90
C VAL A 355 2.10 -28.92 -9.20
N ASN A 356 2.65 -29.74 -8.32
CA ASN A 356 2.70 -31.16 -8.56
C ASN A 356 1.32 -31.85 -8.54
N GLU A 357 0.47 -31.62 -7.53
CA GLU A 357 -0.89 -32.21 -7.53
C GLU A 357 -1.64 -31.84 -8.82
N THR A 358 -1.43 -30.62 -9.30
CA THR A 358 -1.98 -30.15 -10.56
C THR A 358 -1.39 -30.89 -11.75
N VAL A 359 -0.06 -31.00 -11.86
CA VAL A 359 0.60 -31.68 -12.99
C VAL A 359 0.27 -33.18 -13.03
N SER A 360 0.30 -33.87 -11.88
CA SER A 360 0.02 -35.31 -11.79
C SER A 360 -1.43 -35.69 -12.12
N SER A 361 -2.38 -34.76 -11.92
CA SER A 361 -3.80 -34.99 -12.23
C SER A 361 -4.16 -34.77 -13.70
N ILE A 362 -3.29 -34.11 -14.48
CA ILE A 362 -3.58 -33.76 -15.87
C ILE A 362 -2.92 -34.77 -16.81
N LYS A 363 -3.73 -35.50 -17.58
CA LYS A 363 -3.26 -36.50 -18.57
C LYS A 363 -2.98 -35.91 -19.95
N ASN A 364 -3.46 -34.69 -20.24
CA ASN A 364 -3.30 -34.03 -21.54
C ASN A 364 -2.10 -33.07 -21.50
N PHE A 365 -1.11 -33.31 -22.37
CA PHE A 365 0.08 -32.46 -22.51
C PHE A 365 -0.24 -31.02 -22.91
N ASP A 366 -1.26 -30.79 -23.75
CA ASP A 366 -1.65 -29.43 -24.17
C ASP A 366 -2.17 -28.60 -22.99
N THR A 367 -2.86 -29.25 -22.05
CA THR A 367 -3.32 -28.63 -20.80
C THR A 367 -2.16 -28.37 -19.85
N LEU A 368 -1.16 -29.27 -19.82
CA LEU A 368 0.05 -29.10 -19.01
C LEU A 368 0.97 -28.00 -19.54
N ASN A 369 0.95 -27.76 -20.85
CA ASN A 369 1.73 -26.70 -21.50
C ASN A 369 1.01 -25.33 -21.49
N SER A 370 -0.18 -25.24 -20.88
CA SER A 370 -0.94 -24.00 -20.79
C SER A 370 -0.89 -23.45 -19.38
N GLY A 371 -0.11 -22.38 -19.18
CA GLY A 371 0.03 -21.69 -17.90
C GLY A 371 -1.31 -21.22 -17.32
N ALA A 372 -2.23 -20.74 -18.16
CA ALA A 372 -3.56 -20.32 -17.72
C ALA A 372 -4.44 -21.50 -17.30
N ALA A 373 -4.34 -22.64 -18.00
CA ALA A 373 -5.05 -23.86 -17.62
C ALA A 373 -4.50 -24.43 -16.31
N LEU A 374 -3.18 -24.41 -16.12
CA LEU A 374 -2.53 -24.75 -14.86
C LEU A 374 -3.00 -23.83 -13.75
N ALA A 375 -2.93 -22.50 -13.92
CA ALA A 375 -3.32 -21.51 -12.91
C ALA A 375 -4.76 -21.71 -12.42
N ARG A 376 -5.72 -21.94 -13.32
CA ARG A 376 -7.12 -22.22 -12.96
C ARG A 376 -7.31 -23.43 -12.04
N LYS A 377 -6.38 -24.39 -12.05
CA LYS A 377 -6.43 -25.55 -11.13
C LYS A 377 -6.03 -25.21 -9.71
N PHE A 378 -5.51 -24.01 -9.45
CA PHE A 378 -5.18 -23.50 -8.13
C PHE A 378 -6.34 -22.73 -7.51
N TRP A 379 -7.18 -22.10 -8.33
CA TRP A 379 -8.19 -21.14 -7.87
C TRP A 379 -9.33 -21.84 -7.11
N ASN A 380 -9.83 -21.18 -6.07
CA ASN A 380 -10.92 -21.62 -5.21
C ASN A 380 -10.71 -23.04 -4.64
N ARG A 381 -9.48 -23.33 -4.20
CA ARG A 381 -9.10 -24.65 -3.67
C ARG A 381 -8.26 -24.54 -2.42
N THR A 382 -8.39 -25.55 -1.58
CA THR A 382 -7.58 -25.74 -0.39
C THR A 382 -6.68 -26.96 -0.57
N PHE A 383 -5.38 -26.75 -0.37
CA PHE A 383 -4.34 -27.76 -0.48
C PHE A 383 -3.85 -28.17 0.90
N GLN A 384 -3.78 -29.47 1.14
CA GLN A 384 -3.16 -30.01 2.35
C GLN A 384 -1.67 -30.24 2.11
N THR A 385 -0.86 -29.53 2.88
CA THR A 385 0.58 -29.46 2.66
C THR A 385 1.32 -29.80 3.94
N THR A 386 2.60 -30.20 3.83
CA THR A 386 3.40 -30.64 5.00
C THR A 386 3.58 -29.53 6.03
N THR A 387 3.49 -28.27 5.60
CA THR A 387 3.63 -27.09 6.44
C THR A 387 2.31 -26.38 6.74
N GLY A 388 1.14 -27.03 6.59
CA GLY A 388 -0.18 -26.46 6.94
C GLY A 388 -1.24 -26.59 5.82
N TYR A 389 -2.36 -25.88 5.95
CA TYR A 389 -3.35 -25.75 4.87
C TYR A 389 -3.14 -24.48 4.06
N ILE A 390 -3.34 -24.57 2.75
CA ILE A 390 -3.31 -23.39 1.86
C ILE A 390 -4.60 -23.30 1.10
N SER A 391 -5.37 -22.27 1.42
CA SER A 391 -6.58 -21.93 0.69
C SER A 391 -6.30 -20.76 -0.25
N LEU A 392 -6.61 -20.94 -1.52
CA LEU A 392 -6.58 -19.90 -2.54
C LEU A 392 -8.02 -19.51 -2.89
N ASP A 393 -8.28 -18.22 -3.06
CA ASP A 393 -9.57 -17.66 -3.47
C ASP A 393 -9.85 -17.87 -4.97
N SER A 394 -10.96 -17.34 -5.49
CA SER A 394 -11.32 -17.49 -6.91
C SER A 394 -10.34 -16.80 -7.87
N TYR A 395 -9.49 -15.91 -7.36
CA TYR A 395 -8.44 -15.22 -8.09
C TYR A 395 -7.06 -15.89 -7.87
N GLY A 396 -6.99 -17.09 -7.29
CA GLY A 396 -5.71 -17.76 -7.07
C GLY A 396 -4.81 -17.05 -6.08
N ASP A 397 -5.40 -16.22 -5.23
CA ASP A 397 -4.76 -15.45 -4.19
C ASP A 397 -4.92 -16.21 -2.86
N ARG A 398 -3.84 -16.41 -2.11
CA ARG A 398 -3.93 -17.04 -0.79
C ARG A 398 -4.79 -16.20 0.13
N LYS A 399 -5.79 -16.86 0.72
CA LYS A 399 -6.76 -16.26 1.63
C LYS A 399 -6.09 -15.54 2.80
N PRO A 400 -6.70 -14.45 3.29
CA PRO A 400 -6.10 -13.60 4.30
C PRO A 400 -5.89 -14.30 5.64
N MET A 401 -4.78 -13.96 6.28
CA MET A 401 -4.41 -14.41 7.61
C MET A 401 -3.99 -13.20 8.45
N ASN A 402 -4.88 -12.23 8.64
CA ASN A 402 -4.55 -10.97 9.30
C ASN A 402 -5.29 -10.86 10.64
N SER A 403 -4.77 -10.01 11.52
CA SER A 403 -5.43 -9.73 12.79
C SER A 403 -5.22 -8.30 13.28
N PHE A 404 -6.15 -7.85 14.11
CA PHE A 404 -6.01 -6.63 14.90
C PHE A 404 -5.91 -6.98 16.37
N ALA A 405 -4.94 -6.37 17.04
CA ALA A 405 -4.74 -6.47 18.47
C ALA A 405 -4.75 -5.09 19.15
N CYS A 406 -5.26 -5.05 20.38
CA CYS A 406 -5.22 -3.88 21.26
C CYS A 406 -4.26 -4.14 22.43
N PHE A 407 -3.57 -3.11 22.90
CA PHE A 407 -2.63 -3.26 24.01
C PHE A 407 -3.36 -3.18 25.37
N ASP A 408 -3.23 -4.20 26.20
CA ASP A 408 -3.91 -4.29 27.51
C ASP A 408 -3.13 -3.61 28.66
N GLY A 409 -1.94 -3.05 28.37
CA GLY A 409 -1.01 -2.51 29.36
C GLY A 409 0.22 -3.40 29.60
N ALA A 410 0.15 -4.66 29.21
CA ALA A 410 1.25 -5.61 29.26
C ALA A 410 1.59 -6.18 27.87
N GLN A 411 0.58 -6.59 27.10
CA GLN A 411 0.75 -7.25 25.81
C GLN A 411 -0.39 -6.92 24.84
N PHE A 412 -0.17 -7.24 23.57
CA PHE A 412 -1.21 -7.12 22.55
C PHE A 412 -2.18 -8.30 22.60
N GLN A 413 -3.46 -8.00 22.75
CA GLN A 413 -4.56 -8.97 22.73
C GLN A 413 -5.31 -8.88 21.41
N VAL A 414 -5.27 -9.96 20.62
CA VAL A 414 -6.01 -10.07 19.36
C VAL A 414 -7.52 -10.03 19.63
N PHE A 415 -8.23 -9.10 19.00
CA PHE A 415 -9.68 -8.94 19.13
C PHE A 415 -10.43 -9.12 17.80
N LEU A 416 -9.77 -8.97 16.65
CA LEU A 416 -10.31 -9.32 15.33
C LEU A 416 -9.33 -10.21 14.56
N ARG A 417 -9.87 -11.15 13.78
CA ARG A 417 -9.15 -12.04 12.85
C ARG A 417 -9.85 -12.11 11.50
N SER A 418 -9.10 -12.27 10.43
CA SER A 418 -9.68 -12.51 9.11
C SER A 418 -10.53 -13.78 9.10
N ASP A 419 -11.64 -13.76 8.37
CA ASP A 419 -12.47 -14.94 8.14
C ASP A 419 -11.93 -15.75 6.94
N PRO A 420 -11.35 -16.95 7.15
CA PRO A 420 -10.86 -17.78 6.05
C PRO A 420 -12.01 -18.33 5.17
N ASN A 421 -13.26 -18.23 5.61
CA ASN A 421 -14.43 -18.78 4.93
C ASN A 421 -15.28 -17.71 4.21
N ALA A 422 -14.89 -16.44 4.24
CA ALA A 422 -15.67 -15.34 3.63
C ALA A 422 -15.72 -15.35 2.08
N GLY A 423 -15.24 -16.42 1.43
CA GLY A 423 -15.18 -16.50 -0.03
C GLY A 423 -14.16 -15.50 -0.58
N ASP A 424 -14.59 -14.72 -1.57
CA ASP A 424 -13.77 -13.68 -2.22
C ASP A 424 -13.87 -12.32 -1.51
N ASP A 425 -14.90 -12.14 -0.67
CA ASP A 425 -15.09 -10.93 0.12
C ASP A 425 -14.25 -10.98 1.40
N TYR A 426 -13.78 -9.83 1.86
CA TYR A 426 -13.09 -9.73 3.14
C TYR A 426 -14.08 -9.57 4.30
N ARG A 427 -13.93 -10.36 5.36
CA ARG A 427 -14.70 -10.20 6.61
C ARG A 427 -13.83 -10.34 7.85
N TRP A 428 -14.13 -9.55 8.87
CA TRP A 428 -13.58 -9.72 10.21
C TRP A 428 -14.44 -10.64 11.08
N ILE A 429 -13.79 -11.55 11.81
CA ILE A 429 -14.37 -12.33 12.91
C ILE A 429 -13.91 -11.73 14.23
N LYS A 430 -14.84 -11.58 15.17
CA LYS A 430 -14.52 -11.18 16.54
C LYS A 430 -13.86 -12.33 17.30
N ALA A 431 -12.59 -12.15 17.66
CA ALA A 431 -11.82 -13.11 18.44
C ALA A 431 -11.97 -12.91 19.95
N LYS A 432 -12.03 -11.65 20.41
CA LYS A 432 -12.22 -11.26 21.81
C LYS A 432 -13.06 -9.98 21.91
N LYS A 433 -13.55 -9.66 23.12
CA LYS A 433 -14.15 -8.35 23.40
C LYS A 433 -13.05 -7.28 23.33
N LEU A 434 -13.31 -6.17 22.66
CA LEU A 434 -12.43 -5.00 22.65
C LEU A 434 -12.32 -4.43 24.08
N GLN A 435 -11.10 -4.13 24.52
CA GLN A 435 -10.80 -3.44 25.77
C GLN A 435 -9.89 -2.24 25.47
N TRP A 436 -10.49 -1.17 24.96
CA TRP A 436 -9.77 0.07 24.64
C TRP A 436 -9.43 0.83 25.92
N HIS A 437 -8.14 1.13 26.12
CA HIS A 437 -7.56 1.65 27.37
C HIS A 437 -7.89 0.80 28.63
N GLY A 438 -8.37 -0.43 28.47
CA GLY A 438 -8.72 -1.35 29.56
C GLY A 438 -10.17 -1.25 30.06
N PHE A 439 -10.95 -0.25 29.65
CA PHE A 439 -12.30 -0.01 30.18
C PHE A 439 -13.36 0.33 29.13
N HIS A 440 -12.97 0.76 27.93
CA HIS A 440 -13.92 1.00 26.84
C HIS A 440 -14.10 -0.24 25.96
N ASP A 441 -15.32 -0.45 25.45
CA ASP A 441 -15.65 -1.53 24.52
C ASP A 441 -15.79 -1.07 23.06
N GLN A 442 -15.51 0.22 22.80
CA GLN A 442 -15.53 0.85 21.49
C GLN A 442 -14.28 1.71 21.29
N LEU A 443 -13.89 1.87 20.01
CA LEU A 443 -12.84 2.82 19.61
C LEU A 443 -13.44 4.22 19.47
N PRO A 444 -12.65 5.29 19.65
CA PRO A 444 -13.14 6.65 19.47
C PRO A 444 -13.51 6.93 18.00
N PRO A 445 -14.37 7.92 17.74
CA PRO A 445 -14.58 8.43 16.39
C PRO A 445 -13.31 9.07 15.84
N ASN A 446 -13.19 9.12 14.51
CA ASN A 446 -12.08 9.80 13.83
C ASN A 446 -12.14 11.32 13.92
N GLU A 447 -13.27 11.88 14.35
CA GLU A 447 -13.48 13.30 14.55
C GLU A 447 -13.97 13.57 15.98
N PRO A 448 -13.41 14.58 16.69
CA PRO A 448 -13.90 14.98 18.01
C PRO A 448 -15.37 15.38 18.01
N TYR A 449 -15.99 15.32 19.19
CA TYR A 449 -17.39 15.69 19.37
C TYR A 449 -17.70 17.11 18.82
N CYS A 450 -16.80 18.08 19.05
CA CYS A 450 -16.97 19.47 18.58
C CYS A 450 -16.33 19.79 17.22
N GLY A 451 -15.87 18.78 16.48
CA GLY A 451 -15.06 18.99 15.27
C GLY A 451 -13.61 19.36 15.59
N TYR A 452 -12.76 19.40 14.56
CA TYR A 452 -11.32 19.63 14.74
C TYR A 452 -10.98 21.04 15.23
N ASP A 453 -11.79 22.03 14.85
CA ASP A 453 -11.68 23.43 15.25
C ASP A 453 -12.51 23.77 16.50
N GLY A 454 -13.32 22.83 16.99
CA GLY A 454 -14.23 23.04 18.11
C GLY A 454 -15.49 23.84 17.75
N LEU A 455 -15.73 24.13 16.47
CA LEU A 455 -16.78 25.05 16.03
C LEU A 455 -18.04 24.35 15.49
N LYS A 456 -18.15 23.02 15.58
CA LYS A 456 -19.38 22.34 15.12
C LYS A 456 -20.61 22.84 15.89
N THR A 457 -21.69 23.07 15.14
CA THR A 457 -23.00 23.56 15.63
C THR A 457 -23.52 22.81 16.86
N ARG A 458 -23.29 21.50 16.96
CA ARG A 458 -23.65 20.67 18.13
C ARG A 458 -22.99 21.09 19.46
N CYS A 459 -21.89 21.84 19.41
CA CYS A 459 -21.20 22.37 20.60
C CYS A 459 -21.49 23.84 20.86
N HIS A 460 -22.23 24.51 19.98
CA HIS A 460 -22.68 25.86 20.25
C HIS A 460 -23.89 25.82 21.17
N PRO A 461 -23.92 26.64 22.23
CA PRO A 461 -25.11 26.76 23.07
C PRO A 461 -26.28 27.23 22.21
N LYS A 462 -27.42 26.51 22.28
CA LYS A 462 -28.66 26.89 21.61
C LYS A 462 -29.05 28.31 22.05
N GLY A 463 -28.81 29.31 21.20
CA GLY A 463 -29.08 30.72 21.49
C GLY A 463 -28.08 31.73 20.90
N SER A 464 -26.88 31.32 20.45
CA SER A 464 -25.92 32.28 19.86
C SER A 464 -26.33 32.77 18.46
N ASP A 465 -27.05 31.96 17.69
CA ASP A 465 -27.50 32.33 16.34
C ASP A 465 -28.47 33.53 16.37
N GLY A 466 -29.35 33.60 17.38
CA GLY A 466 -30.28 34.71 17.54
C GLY A 466 -29.58 36.03 17.91
N MET A 467 -28.54 35.96 18.74
CA MET A 467 -27.76 37.13 19.16
C MET A 467 -26.88 37.65 18.02
N ASN A 468 -26.25 36.75 17.25
CA ASN A 468 -25.47 37.13 16.07
C ASN A 468 -26.37 37.73 14.98
N ALA A 469 -27.54 37.13 14.71
CA ALA A 469 -28.51 37.68 13.76
C ALA A 469 -29.01 39.08 14.20
N ALA A 470 -29.26 39.28 15.50
CA ALA A 470 -29.64 40.59 16.04
C ALA A 470 -28.54 41.64 15.87
N LEU A 471 -27.27 41.28 16.13
CA LEU A 471 -26.12 42.17 15.95
C LEU A 471 -25.93 42.57 14.48
N PHE A 472 -26.07 41.63 13.54
CA PHE A 472 -26.02 41.92 12.10
C PHE A 472 -27.17 42.83 11.66
N ALA A 473 -28.39 42.62 12.17
CA ALA A 473 -29.54 43.47 11.87
C ALA A 473 -29.35 44.90 12.40
N ILE A 474 -28.81 45.07 13.62
CA ILE A 474 -28.51 46.37 14.21
C ILE A 474 -27.42 47.09 13.40
N ALA A 475 -26.34 46.40 13.05
CA ALA A 475 -25.25 46.97 12.25
C ALA A 475 -25.73 47.41 10.85
N ALA A 476 -26.56 46.60 10.18
CA ALA A 476 -27.16 46.94 8.90
C ALA A 476 -28.11 48.16 9.03
N GLY A 477 -28.91 48.23 10.10
CA GLY A 477 -29.76 49.38 10.38
C GLY A 477 -28.98 50.68 10.62
N LEU A 478 -27.88 50.61 11.38
CA LEU A 478 -26.98 51.74 11.61
C LEU A 478 -26.30 52.19 10.30
N PHE A 479 -25.89 51.26 9.45
CA PHE A 479 -25.32 51.59 8.14
C PHE A 479 -26.35 52.25 7.20
N CYS A 480 -27.57 51.73 7.13
CA CYS A 480 -28.64 52.31 6.31
C CYS A 480 -29.06 53.70 6.81
N SER A 481 -29.17 53.90 8.12
CA SER A 481 -29.52 55.19 8.72
C SER A 481 -28.43 56.24 8.51
N THR A 482 -27.16 55.88 8.68
CA THR A 482 -26.03 56.79 8.38
C THR A 482 -25.96 57.13 6.89
N ALA A 483 -26.18 56.17 5.99
CA ALA A 483 -26.27 56.43 4.56
C ALA A 483 -27.43 57.38 4.20
N LEU A 484 -28.61 57.19 4.81
CA LEU A 484 -29.77 58.07 4.64
C LEU A 484 -29.50 59.49 5.16
N LEU A 485 -28.86 59.63 6.32
CA LEU A 485 -28.48 60.92 6.88
C LEU A 485 -27.47 61.65 5.99
N LEU A 486 -26.44 60.95 5.50
CA LEU A 486 -25.46 61.49 4.57
C LEU A 486 -26.11 61.90 3.24
N TRP A 487 -27.05 61.10 2.73
CA TRP A 487 -27.81 61.43 1.54
C TRP A 487 -28.67 62.69 1.74
N HIS A 488 -29.37 62.82 2.87
CA HIS A 488 -30.15 63.99 3.22
C HIS A 488 -29.28 65.24 3.42
N ALA A 489 -28.16 65.11 4.11
CA ALA A 489 -27.20 66.19 4.32
C ALA A 489 -26.63 66.68 2.98
N ARG A 490 -26.26 65.76 2.09
CA ARG A 490 -25.78 66.08 0.74
C ARG A 490 -26.87 66.74 -0.11
N ARG A 491 -28.11 66.27 -0.04
CA ARG A 491 -29.25 66.92 -0.73
C ARG A 491 -29.51 68.33 -0.21
N ARG A 492 -29.43 68.55 1.11
CA ARG A 492 -29.57 69.89 1.69
C ARG A 492 -28.43 70.79 1.26
N TYR A 493 -27.18 70.32 1.35
CA TYR A 493 -26.00 71.07 0.91
C TYR A 493 -26.13 71.52 -0.55
N ILE A 494 -26.46 70.61 -1.47
CA ILE A 494 -26.67 70.94 -2.89
C ILE A 494 -27.84 71.93 -3.09
N ARG A 495 -28.88 71.88 -2.26
CA ARG A 495 -30.01 72.81 -2.33
C ARG A 495 -29.64 74.23 -1.87
N TYR A 496 -28.81 74.35 -0.83
CA TYR A 496 -28.29 75.64 -0.38
C TYR A 496 -27.22 76.21 -1.32
N ASP A 497 -26.39 75.35 -1.92
CA ASP A 497 -25.33 75.73 -2.87
C ASP A 497 -25.87 76.22 -4.23
N LYS A 498 -27.16 76.02 -4.52
CA LYS A 498 -27.83 76.60 -5.70
C LYS A 498 -28.50 77.95 -5.44
N ALA A 499 -28.55 78.43 -4.20
CA ALA A 499 -29.32 79.61 -3.82
C ALA A 499 -28.49 80.89 -3.61
N TRP A 500 -27.16 80.86 -3.78
CA TRP A 500 -26.29 81.97 -3.35
C TRP A 500 -25.84 82.94 -4.45
N TYR A 501 -26.42 82.92 -5.66
CA TYR A 501 -26.03 83.82 -6.76
C TYR A 501 -27.16 84.56 -7.50
N LEU A 502 -28.40 84.56 -7.02
CA LEU A 502 -29.42 85.43 -7.62
C LEU A 502 -29.37 86.81 -6.96
N LEU A 503 -28.33 87.57 -7.28
CA LEU A 503 -28.29 89.02 -7.05
C LEU A 503 -29.27 89.68 -8.02
N ASP A 504 -30.24 90.41 -7.47
CA ASP A 504 -31.15 91.27 -8.23
C ASP A 504 -30.34 92.33 -9.00
N SER A 505 -30.55 92.43 -10.31
CA SER A 505 -29.81 93.33 -11.20
C SER A 505 -30.01 94.80 -10.86
N SER A 506 -31.04 95.13 -10.05
CA SER A 506 -31.29 96.47 -9.54
C SER A 506 -30.23 97.00 -8.55
N GLN A 507 -29.39 96.12 -7.98
CA GLN A 507 -28.40 96.49 -6.94
C GLN A 507 -26.97 96.69 -7.46
N LEU A 508 -26.68 96.44 -8.74
CA LEU A 508 -25.36 96.67 -9.34
C LEU A 508 -25.26 98.08 -9.93
N ARG A 509 -24.98 99.10 -9.10
CA ARG A 509 -24.57 100.43 -9.57
C ARG A 509 -23.04 100.52 -9.60
N PHE A 510 -22.47 100.61 -10.79
CA PHE A 510 -21.06 100.93 -10.99
C PHE A 510 -20.88 102.44 -11.21
N SER A 511 -19.95 103.06 -10.48
CA SER A 511 -19.55 104.45 -10.71
C SER A 511 -18.47 104.52 -11.79
N HIS A 512 -18.67 105.46 -12.72
CA HIS A 512 -17.79 105.90 -13.81
C HIS A 512 -17.97 105.21 -15.16
N GLY A 513 -18.25 106.08 -16.14
CA GLY A 513 -18.53 105.74 -17.51
C GLY A 513 -17.27 105.30 -18.25
N ALA A 514 -17.34 104.10 -18.79
CA ALA A 514 -16.68 103.74 -20.03
C ALA A 514 -17.54 102.63 -20.66
N SER A 515 -18.01 102.89 -21.88
CA SER A 515 -18.65 101.91 -22.75
C SER A 515 -17.66 100.79 -23.06
N PHE A 516 -18.05 99.54 -22.83
CA PHE A 516 -17.43 98.38 -23.49
C PHE A 516 -18.50 97.53 -24.14
N SER A 517 -18.36 97.37 -25.45
CA SER A 517 -19.24 96.58 -26.31
C SER A 517 -18.96 95.09 -26.18
N HIS A 518 -19.99 94.32 -26.53
CA HIS A 518 -20.07 92.87 -26.63
C HIS A 518 -18.75 92.12 -26.88
N ARG A 519 -18.24 91.47 -25.82
CA ARG A 519 -17.75 90.08 -25.75
C ARG A 519 -16.63 89.98 -24.72
N SER A 520 -16.96 89.49 -23.53
CA SER A 520 -15.97 88.84 -22.66
C SER A 520 -16.68 87.94 -21.65
N ASN A 521 -16.54 86.63 -21.86
CA ASN A 521 -16.65 85.65 -20.79
C ASN A 521 -15.63 86.03 -19.71
N LEU A 522 -16.11 86.43 -18.53
CA LEU A 522 -15.30 86.48 -17.32
C LEU A 522 -15.95 85.56 -16.30
N SER A 523 -15.54 84.31 -16.33
CA SER A 523 -15.75 83.35 -15.26
C SER A 523 -14.92 83.79 -14.06
N VAL A 524 -15.54 84.43 -13.08
CA VAL A 524 -14.92 84.66 -11.78
C VAL A 524 -15.02 83.34 -11.00
N VAL A 525 -13.92 82.58 -11.00
CA VAL A 525 -13.75 81.39 -10.16
C VAL A 525 -13.22 81.86 -8.81
N PHE A 526 -14.05 81.79 -7.76
CA PHE A 526 -13.57 81.84 -6.39
C PHE A 526 -13.26 80.41 -5.92
N LEU A 527 -11.98 80.06 -5.95
CA LEU A 527 -11.40 78.93 -5.24
C LEU A 527 -11.48 79.21 -3.74
N ARG A 528 -12.19 78.36 -2.99
CA ARG A 528 -12.08 78.31 -1.52
C ARG A 528 -11.38 77.02 -1.12
N HIS A 529 -10.10 77.15 -0.78
CA HIS A 529 -9.38 76.19 0.03
C HIS A 529 -9.88 76.26 1.48
N SER A 530 -10.25 75.12 2.04
CA SER A 530 -10.22 74.90 3.48
C SER A 530 -10.12 73.40 3.76
N LEU A 531 -8.94 73.02 4.27
CA LEU A 531 -8.62 71.76 4.92
C LEU A 531 -9.50 71.55 6.15
N PHE A 532 -10.19 70.41 6.22
CA PHE A 532 -10.12 69.36 7.24
C PHE A 532 -11.28 68.36 7.03
#